data_AF-A0A959HZW4-F1
#
_entry.id   AF-A0A959HZW4-F1
#
_cell.length_a   1.000
_cell.length_b   1.000
_cell.length_c   1.000
_cell.angle_alpha   90.00
_cell.angle_beta   90.00
_cell.angle_gamma   90.00
#
_symmetry.space_group_name_H-M   'P 1'
#
loop_
_entity.id
_entity.type
_entity.pdbx_description
1 polymer ?
#
loop_
_entity_poly.entity_id
_entity_poly.type
_entity_poly.pdbx_seq_one_letter_code
_entity_poly.pdbx_strand_id
1 'polypeptide(L)'
;MIRQASGRRYVVPAKPANMLNRPTVVPTVEAGGQLPIRETDPYFALEISTAGIATQTKIVLFDGGRGYQLGFNFAMNPLVTITGIGADYQFILNDMVHNNSFFDNLKMRVTDLVNADHAGVALSQFARPLEVWDSSKGSSPRLVKTVYPDMGISESQYHLFINTFTSPTVVTNRTALVYMQEPNSKVTISFYQKAELGRTQ
;
A
#
# COMPACT_ATOMS: atom_id res chain seq x y z
N MET A 1 -7.99 -64.98 -25.17
CA MET A 1 -8.08 -64.55 -23.75
C MET A 1 -6.78 -63.84 -23.39
N ILE A 2 -6.76 -62.51 -23.51
CA ILE A 2 -5.54 -61.68 -23.35
C ILE A 2 -5.60 -61.06 -21.95
N ARG A 3 -4.61 -61.36 -21.11
CA ARG A 3 -4.49 -60.85 -19.73
C ARG A 3 -3.94 -59.43 -19.77
N GLN A 4 -4.69 -58.48 -19.21
CA GLN A 4 -4.27 -57.10 -18.97
C GLN A 4 -3.02 -57.06 -18.06
N ALA A 5 -1.93 -56.48 -18.54
CA ALA A 5 -0.81 -56.07 -17.71
C ALA A 5 -1.18 -54.75 -17.02
N SER A 6 -1.14 -54.71 -15.68
CA SER A 6 -1.40 -53.49 -14.92
C SER A 6 -0.24 -52.50 -15.11
N GLY A 7 -0.57 -51.26 -15.47
CA GLY A 7 0.39 -50.18 -15.57
C GLY A 7 0.97 -49.86 -14.19
N ARG A 8 2.25 -50.16 -13.96
CA ARG A 8 3.01 -49.67 -12.80
C ARG A 8 3.05 -48.14 -12.87
N ARG A 9 2.30 -47.47 -11.99
CA ARG A 9 2.46 -46.04 -11.72
C ARG A 9 3.87 -45.81 -11.17
N TYR A 10 4.73 -45.17 -11.94
CA TYR A 10 5.94 -44.54 -11.40
C TYR A 10 5.51 -43.34 -10.55
N VAL A 11 5.54 -43.49 -9.23
CA VAL A 11 5.47 -42.36 -8.31
C VAL A 11 6.84 -41.70 -8.35
N VAL A 12 6.95 -40.56 -9.05
CA VAL A 12 8.11 -39.68 -8.92
C VAL A 12 8.00 -39.01 -7.56
N PRO A 13 8.88 -39.28 -6.57
CA PRO A 13 8.91 -38.47 -5.37
C PRO A 13 9.44 -37.10 -5.78
N ALA A 14 8.56 -36.12 -5.90
CA ALA A 14 8.97 -34.72 -5.96
C ALA A 14 9.47 -34.30 -4.56
N LYS A 15 10.65 -34.78 -4.16
CA LYS A 15 11.46 -34.09 -3.16
C LYS A 15 12.28 -33.05 -3.94
N PRO A 16 11.92 -31.76 -3.91
CA PRO A 16 12.91 -30.75 -4.28
C PRO A 16 14.08 -30.87 -3.31
N ALA A 17 15.29 -30.86 -3.87
CA ALA A 17 16.54 -30.89 -3.14
C ALA A 17 16.51 -29.90 -1.96
N ASN A 18 17.04 -30.33 -0.81
CA ASN A 18 17.18 -29.52 0.39
C ASN A 18 17.87 -28.20 0.06
N MET A 19 17.10 -27.12 -0.07
CA MET A 19 17.61 -25.76 -0.10
C MET A 19 17.91 -25.36 1.34
N LEU A 20 19.20 -25.23 1.68
CA LEU A 20 19.64 -24.57 2.91
C LEU A 20 19.13 -23.12 2.88
N ASN A 21 18.47 -22.65 3.95
CA ASN A 21 17.88 -21.31 4.10
C ASN A 21 16.58 -20.99 3.33
N ARG A 22 15.57 -21.85 3.42
CA ARG A 22 14.18 -21.36 3.33
C ARG A 22 13.67 -21.02 4.74
N PRO A 23 13.13 -19.82 5.02
CA PRO A 23 12.42 -19.61 6.27
C PRO A 23 11.25 -20.60 6.31
N THR A 24 11.25 -21.45 7.34
CA THR A 24 10.15 -22.37 7.60
C THR A 24 8.93 -21.53 7.93
N VAL A 25 7.99 -21.40 6.99
CA VAL A 25 6.67 -20.85 7.29
C VAL A 25 5.94 -21.94 8.06
N VAL A 26 6.00 -21.85 9.38
CA VAL A 26 5.11 -22.61 10.26
C VAL A 26 3.76 -21.89 10.21
N PRO A 27 2.69 -22.52 9.72
CA PRO A 27 1.36 -21.99 9.92
C PRO A 27 1.11 -22.01 11.43
N THR A 28 1.07 -20.84 12.05
CA THR A 28 0.65 -20.70 13.45
C THR A 28 -0.82 -21.11 13.52
N VAL A 29 -1.06 -22.32 14.02
CA VAL A 29 -2.40 -22.78 14.37
C VAL A 29 -2.82 -22.00 15.62
N GLU A 30 -3.68 -21.03 15.40
CA GLU A 30 -4.51 -20.24 16.33
C GLU A 30 -4.03 -20.11 17.79
N ALA A 31 -3.41 -18.96 18.06
CA ALA A 31 -3.49 -18.29 19.35
C ALA A 31 -3.73 -16.79 19.12
N GLY A 32 -5.01 -16.41 19.01
CA GLY A 32 -5.54 -15.16 19.56
C GLY A 32 -5.00 -13.81 19.09
N GLY A 33 -4.39 -13.71 17.91
CA GLY A 33 -4.12 -12.43 17.24
C GLY A 33 -5.14 -12.19 16.15
N GLN A 34 -6.41 -12.02 16.49
CA GLN A 34 -7.42 -11.63 15.51
C GLN A 34 -6.98 -10.28 14.91
N LEU A 35 -6.50 -10.29 13.65
CA LEU A 35 -6.33 -9.06 12.90
C LEU A 35 -7.69 -8.37 12.92
N PRO A 36 -7.77 -7.08 13.28
CA PRO A 36 -9.04 -6.41 13.52
C PRO A 36 -9.97 -6.66 12.33
N ILE A 37 -11.17 -7.16 12.65
CA ILE A 37 -12.22 -7.40 11.68
C ILE A 37 -12.38 -6.14 10.83
N ARG A 38 -12.31 -6.34 9.52
CA ARG A 38 -12.19 -5.35 8.44
C ARG A 38 -13.50 -4.59 8.19
N GLU A 39 -14.23 -4.24 9.24
CA GLU A 39 -15.47 -3.44 9.20
C GLU A 39 -15.32 -2.06 9.88
N THR A 40 -14.11 -1.64 10.22
CA THR A 40 -13.89 -0.28 10.72
C THR A 40 -13.75 0.70 9.56
N ASP A 41 -14.49 1.81 9.61
CA ASP A 41 -14.34 2.89 8.63
C ASP A 41 -12.90 3.43 8.64
N PRO A 42 -12.30 3.77 7.49
CA PRO A 42 -10.98 4.37 7.49
C PRO A 42 -10.98 5.67 8.30
N TYR A 43 -9.84 6.01 8.92
CA TYR A 43 -9.66 7.31 9.57
C TYR A 43 -9.82 8.43 8.54
N PHE A 44 -9.21 8.26 7.36
CA PHE A 44 -9.56 8.95 6.13
C PHE A 44 -9.09 8.12 4.93
N ALA A 45 -9.57 8.44 3.74
CA ALA A 45 -9.08 7.85 2.51
C ALA A 45 -8.82 8.91 1.45
N LEU A 46 -7.85 8.64 0.58
CA LEU A 46 -7.46 9.49 -0.53
C LEU A 46 -7.64 8.74 -1.83
N GLU A 47 -8.14 9.43 -2.84
CA GLU A 47 -8.16 8.98 -4.23
C GLU A 47 -7.15 9.82 -5.02
N ILE A 48 -6.21 9.15 -5.68
CA ILE A 48 -5.17 9.77 -6.49
C ILE A 48 -5.37 9.32 -7.93
N SER A 49 -5.67 10.28 -8.81
CA SER A 49 -5.89 10.03 -10.23
C SER A 49 -4.75 10.59 -11.08
N THR A 50 -4.29 9.77 -12.02
CA THR A 50 -3.32 10.13 -13.08
C THR A 50 -3.97 10.10 -14.46
N ALA A 51 -5.28 10.35 -14.53
CA ALA A 51 -6.02 10.40 -15.79
C ALA A 51 -5.38 11.38 -16.79
N GLY A 52 -5.18 10.94 -18.03
CA GLY A 52 -4.58 11.73 -19.09
C GLY A 52 -3.04 11.83 -19.02
N ILE A 53 -2.40 11.18 -18.05
CA ILE A 53 -0.93 11.15 -17.95
C ILE A 53 -0.40 9.89 -18.64
N ALA A 54 0.50 10.07 -19.61
CA ALA A 54 1.02 8.98 -20.45
C ALA A 54 2.21 8.24 -19.84
N THR A 55 2.88 8.81 -18.84
CA THR A 55 4.07 8.22 -18.20
C THR A 55 3.87 8.02 -16.72
N GLN A 56 4.64 7.09 -16.14
CA GLN A 56 4.69 6.92 -14.70
C GLN A 56 5.04 8.25 -14.02
N THR A 57 4.33 8.57 -12.94
CA THR A 57 4.42 9.87 -12.28
C THR A 57 4.71 9.71 -10.81
N LYS A 58 5.64 10.53 -10.31
CA LYS A 58 5.94 10.59 -8.88
C LYS A 58 4.82 11.33 -8.16
N ILE A 59 4.21 10.67 -7.19
CA ILE A 59 3.17 11.22 -6.33
C ILE A 59 3.81 11.54 -4.98
N VAL A 60 3.50 12.73 -4.46
CA VAL A 60 3.96 13.19 -3.14
C VAL A 60 2.73 13.58 -2.33
N LEU A 61 2.44 12.81 -1.29
CA LEU A 61 1.34 13.04 -0.35
C LEU A 61 1.87 13.55 0.99
N PHE A 62 1.02 14.26 1.75
CA PHE A 62 1.28 14.77 3.10
C PHE A 62 2.40 15.80 3.25
N ASP A 63 3.04 16.22 2.16
CA ASP A 63 4.12 17.22 2.13
C ASP A 63 3.58 18.66 2.33
N GLY A 64 2.86 18.91 3.43
CA GLY A 64 2.20 20.18 3.73
C GLY A 64 3.19 21.34 3.88
N GLY A 65 4.38 21.09 4.43
CA GLY A 65 5.48 22.05 4.51
C GLY A 65 6.32 22.16 3.23
N ARG A 66 6.03 21.37 2.19
CA ARG A 66 6.79 21.27 0.93
C ARG A 66 8.27 20.93 1.11
N GLY A 67 8.64 20.29 2.21
CA GLY A 67 10.03 19.98 2.55
C GLY A 67 10.66 19.01 1.55
N TYR A 68 9.92 17.96 1.16
CA TYR A 68 10.41 16.98 0.19
C TYR A 68 10.54 17.60 -1.20
N GLN A 69 9.48 18.27 -1.66
CA GLN A 69 9.45 18.90 -2.98
C GLN A 69 10.54 19.96 -3.16
N LEU A 70 10.72 20.86 -2.18
CA LEU A 70 11.78 21.86 -2.25
C LEU A 70 13.17 21.24 -2.12
N GLY A 71 13.35 20.26 -1.24
CA GLY A 71 14.64 19.59 -1.03
C GLY A 71 15.17 18.87 -2.27
N PHE A 72 14.28 18.39 -3.15
CA PHE A 72 14.63 17.70 -4.39
C PHE A 72 14.37 18.53 -5.66
N ASN A 73 14.06 19.83 -5.55
CA ASN A 73 13.67 20.69 -6.68
C ASN A 73 12.60 20.03 -7.57
N PHE A 74 11.62 19.41 -6.92
CA PHE A 74 10.56 18.65 -7.56
C PHE A 74 9.23 19.37 -7.40
N ALA A 75 8.46 19.44 -8.48
CA ALA A 75 7.06 19.84 -8.47
C ALA A 75 6.24 18.67 -9.00
N MET A 76 5.21 18.26 -8.26
CA MET A 76 4.30 17.22 -8.70
C MET A 76 3.57 17.66 -9.98
N ASN A 77 3.34 16.72 -10.90
CA ASN A 77 2.64 17.00 -12.15
C ASN A 77 1.26 17.60 -11.85
N PRO A 78 0.92 18.79 -12.41
CA PRO A 78 -0.35 19.48 -12.10
C PRO A 78 -1.59 18.73 -12.59
N LEU A 79 -1.44 17.73 -13.46
CA LEU A 79 -2.54 16.86 -13.89
C LEU A 79 -2.90 15.78 -12.85
N VAL A 80 -2.06 15.56 -11.85
CA VAL A 80 -2.38 14.65 -10.74
C VAL A 80 -3.49 15.28 -9.91
N THR A 81 -4.59 14.56 -9.79
CA THR A 81 -5.71 14.97 -8.92
C THR A 81 -5.68 14.15 -7.65
N ILE A 82 -5.69 14.83 -6.49
CA ILE A 82 -5.82 14.19 -5.17
C ILE A 82 -7.14 14.64 -4.56
N THR A 83 -7.99 13.69 -4.24
CA THR A 83 -9.30 13.93 -3.64
C THR A 83 -9.39 13.16 -2.33
N GLY A 84 -9.75 13.85 -1.25
CA GLY A 84 -10.05 13.17 0.00
C GLY A 84 -11.48 12.63 -0.01
N ILE A 85 -11.67 11.44 0.55
CA ILE A 85 -12.96 10.76 0.69
C ILE A 85 -13.44 11.01 2.11
N GLY A 86 -14.55 11.73 2.26
CA GLY A 86 -15.12 12.14 3.55
C GLY A 86 -14.67 13.52 4.03
N ALA A 87 -13.46 13.96 3.68
CA ALA A 87 -12.96 15.31 3.93
C ALA A 87 -12.07 15.78 2.77
N ASP A 88 -12.01 17.09 2.53
CA ASP A 88 -11.12 17.67 1.52
C ASP A 88 -9.65 17.36 1.84
N TYR A 89 -8.84 17.06 0.82
CA TYR A 89 -7.43 16.76 1.03
C TYR A 89 -6.66 17.94 1.67
N GLN A 90 -6.99 19.18 1.32
CA GLN A 90 -6.40 20.36 1.93
C GLN A 90 -6.78 20.47 3.42
N PHE A 91 -7.99 20.07 3.78
CA PHE A 91 -8.41 20.01 5.17
C PHE A 91 -7.60 18.96 5.94
N ILE A 92 -7.40 17.78 5.37
CA ILE A 92 -6.55 16.72 5.95
C ILE A 92 -5.12 17.23 6.14
N LEU A 93 -4.52 17.88 5.13
CA LEU A 93 -3.18 18.45 5.24
C LEU A 93 -3.09 19.51 6.35
N ASN A 94 -4.09 20.38 6.45
CA ASN A 94 -4.14 21.39 7.51
C ASN A 94 -4.25 20.73 8.88
N ASP A 95 -5.12 19.73 9.03
CA ASP A 95 -5.28 19.01 10.29
C ASP A 95 -3.97 18.35 10.72
N MET A 96 -3.26 17.69 9.80
CA MET A 96 -1.95 17.07 10.06
C MET A 96 -0.83 18.07 10.42
N VAL A 97 -1.00 19.36 10.10
CA VAL A 97 -0.07 20.41 10.51
C VAL A 97 -0.32 20.82 11.97
N HIS A 98 -1.58 20.80 12.40
CA HIS A 98 -1.97 21.20 13.76
C HIS A 98 -1.89 20.03 14.74
N ASN A 99 -2.24 18.84 14.26
CA ASN A 99 -2.32 17.60 15.01
C ASN A 99 -1.33 16.61 14.39
N ASN A 100 -0.40 16.09 15.20
CA ASN A 100 0.45 14.99 14.75
C ASN A 100 -0.43 13.75 14.56
N SER A 101 -0.83 13.45 13.33
CA SER A 101 -1.61 12.25 13.04
C SER A 101 -0.68 11.04 12.97
N PHE A 102 -1.17 9.87 13.37
CA PHE A 102 -0.50 8.60 13.14
C PHE A 102 -1.40 7.70 12.30
N PHE A 103 -0.84 6.72 11.61
CA PHE A 103 -1.62 5.62 11.05
C PHE A 103 -0.89 4.31 11.33
N ASP A 104 -1.66 3.24 11.54
CA ASP A 104 -1.15 1.90 11.83
C ASP A 104 -1.28 0.99 10.63
N ASN A 105 -2.39 1.13 9.89
CA ASN A 105 -2.62 0.34 8.70
C ASN A 105 -2.95 1.21 7.49
N LEU A 106 -2.45 0.79 6.33
CA LEU A 106 -2.80 1.39 5.04
C LEU A 106 -3.43 0.32 4.15
N LYS A 107 -4.48 0.68 3.41
CA LYS A 107 -5.11 -0.18 2.41
C LYS A 107 -5.03 0.47 1.05
N MET A 108 -4.49 -0.23 0.06
CA MET A 108 -4.38 0.28 -1.31
C MET A 108 -5.30 -0.50 -2.25
N ARG A 109 -6.01 0.24 -3.11
CA ARG A 109 -6.78 -0.25 -4.25
C ARG A 109 -6.33 0.46 -5.52
N VAL A 110 -6.13 -0.28 -6.59
CA VAL A 110 -5.70 0.24 -7.90
C VAL A 110 -6.80 -0.02 -8.93
N THR A 111 -7.11 0.97 -9.74
CA THR A 111 -8.08 0.90 -10.84
C THR A 111 -7.41 1.44 -12.10
N ASP A 112 -7.41 0.66 -13.18
CA ASP A 112 -7.03 1.12 -14.51
C ASP A 112 -8.18 1.95 -15.11
N LEU A 113 -7.87 3.15 -15.61
CA LEU A 113 -8.86 4.07 -16.20
C LEU A 113 -9.06 3.86 -17.71
N VAL A 114 -8.19 3.08 -18.36
CA VAL A 114 -8.24 2.82 -19.81
C VAL A 114 -8.88 1.47 -20.09
N ASN A 115 -8.48 0.42 -19.37
CA ASN A 115 -8.96 -0.94 -19.59
C ASN A 115 -9.72 -1.45 -18.35
N ALA A 116 -10.90 -2.03 -18.57
CA ALA A 116 -11.66 -2.70 -17.53
C ALA A 116 -10.98 -4.00 -17.03
N ASP A 117 -10.05 -4.56 -17.81
CA ASP A 117 -9.23 -5.71 -17.40
C ASP A 117 -8.05 -5.23 -16.53
N HIS A 118 -8.38 -4.91 -15.27
CA HIS A 118 -7.58 -4.23 -14.27
C HIS A 118 -6.25 -4.90 -13.83
N ALA A 119 -5.89 -6.07 -14.38
CA ALA A 119 -4.84 -6.93 -13.81
C ALA A 119 -3.40 -6.42 -14.05
N GLY A 120 -3.13 -5.85 -15.23
CA GLY A 120 -1.77 -5.45 -15.62
C GLY A 120 -1.26 -4.26 -14.81
N VAL A 121 -2.04 -3.17 -14.77
CA VAL A 121 -1.69 -1.92 -14.06
C VAL A 121 -1.64 -2.12 -12.55
N ALA A 122 -2.55 -2.92 -11.99
CA ALA A 122 -2.55 -3.21 -10.56
C ALA A 122 -1.29 -3.97 -10.14
N LEU A 123 -0.88 -5.00 -10.88
CA LEU A 123 0.31 -5.79 -10.55
C LEU A 123 1.59 -4.94 -10.64
N SER A 124 1.73 -4.11 -11.67
CA SER A 124 2.88 -3.19 -11.76
C SER A 124 2.86 -2.13 -10.65
N GLN A 125 1.68 -1.62 -10.29
CA GLN A 125 1.55 -0.63 -9.22
C GLN A 125 1.92 -1.22 -7.86
N PHE A 126 1.49 -2.45 -7.56
CA PHE A 126 1.81 -3.12 -6.30
C PHE A 126 3.28 -3.55 -6.21
N ALA A 127 4.01 -3.61 -7.32
CA ALA A 127 5.47 -3.79 -7.29
C ALA A 127 6.22 -2.50 -6.89
N ARG A 128 5.56 -1.34 -6.83
CA ARG A 128 6.18 -0.06 -6.48
C ARG A 128 6.18 0.15 -4.96
N PRO A 129 7.33 0.48 -4.35
CA PRO A 129 7.38 0.81 -2.94
C PRO A 129 6.69 2.15 -2.66
N LEU A 130 6.17 2.28 -1.45
CA LEU A 130 5.81 3.56 -0.85
C LEU A 130 6.93 3.98 0.11
N GLU A 131 7.45 5.18 -0.06
CA GLU A 131 8.54 5.72 0.72
C GLU A 131 8.04 6.84 1.62
N VAL A 132 8.34 6.74 2.91
CA VAL A 132 8.08 7.78 3.90
C VAL A 132 9.36 8.57 4.09
N TRP A 133 9.31 9.85 3.75
CA TRP A 133 10.38 10.81 3.90
C TRP A 133 10.05 11.79 5.02
N ASP A 134 11.08 12.32 5.68
CA ASP A 134 10.97 13.37 6.70
C ASP A 134 11.95 14.49 6.38
N SER A 135 11.53 15.73 6.60
CA SER A 135 12.30 16.92 6.26
C SER A 135 12.40 17.86 7.45
N SER A 136 13.58 17.97 8.06
CA SER A 136 13.83 18.97 9.11
C SER A 136 14.31 20.30 8.52
N LYS A 137 13.99 21.40 9.21
CA LYS A 137 14.46 22.73 8.82
C LYS A 137 15.99 22.74 8.76
N GLY A 138 16.55 23.17 7.63
CA GLY A 138 18.00 23.26 7.43
C GLY A 138 18.68 21.92 7.15
N SER A 139 17.92 20.85 6.86
CA SER A 139 18.46 19.56 6.46
C SER A 139 17.79 19.09 5.17
N SER A 140 18.51 18.31 4.39
CA SER A 140 17.92 17.61 3.24
C SER A 140 16.90 16.56 3.71
N PRO A 141 15.86 16.27 2.90
CA PRO A 141 14.92 15.20 3.22
C PRO A 141 15.64 13.87 3.41
N ARG A 142 15.21 13.09 4.40
CA ARG A 142 15.74 11.75 4.70
C ARG A 142 14.65 10.69 4.53
N LEU A 143 15.02 9.55 3.97
CA LEU A 143 14.15 8.39 3.91
C LEU A 143 14.04 7.79 5.32
N VAL A 144 12.82 7.71 5.84
CA VAL A 144 12.53 7.14 7.16
C VAL A 144 12.17 5.67 7.04
N LYS A 145 11.31 5.35 6.08
CA LYS A 145 10.78 3.99 5.91
C LYS A 145 10.37 3.73 4.47
N THR A 146 10.50 2.47 4.05
CA THR A 146 9.94 1.96 2.80
C THR A 146 8.91 0.89 3.14
N VAL A 147 7.73 0.98 2.53
CA VAL A 147 6.60 0.06 2.68
C VAL A 147 6.35 -0.61 1.32
N TYR A 148 6.34 -1.94 1.30
CA TYR A 148 6.05 -2.69 0.08
C TYR A 148 4.58 -3.13 0.06
N PRO A 149 3.91 -3.05 -1.10
CA PRO A 149 2.50 -3.44 -1.22
C PRO A 149 2.17 -4.94 -1.03
N ASP A 150 3.10 -5.75 -0.55
CA ASP A 150 2.97 -7.17 -0.21
C ASP A 150 3.03 -7.45 1.32
N MET A 151 3.29 -6.44 2.15
CA MET A 151 3.51 -6.59 3.60
C MET A 151 2.24 -6.89 4.44
N GLY A 152 1.26 -7.59 3.88
CA GLY A 152 0.13 -8.11 4.66
C GLY A 152 -0.67 -9.14 3.90
N ILE A 153 -0.70 -10.37 4.43
CA ILE A 153 -1.56 -11.44 3.95
C ILE A 153 -2.86 -11.39 4.78
N SER A 154 -4.02 -11.31 4.12
CA SER A 154 -5.34 -11.33 4.77
C SER A 154 -6.22 -12.31 4.01
N GLU A 155 -6.99 -13.17 4.68
CA GLU A 155 -7.88 -14.14 3.99
C GLU A 155 -8.94 -13.47 3.09
N SER A 156 -9.23 -12.18 3.27
CA SER A 156 -10.03 -11.38 2.34
C SER A 156 -9.26 -10.88 1.11
N GLN A 157 -7.98 -11.26 0.92
CA GLN A 157 -7.15 -10.91 -0.25
C GLN A 157 -7.58 -11.60 -1.54
N TYR A 158 -8.41 -12.64 -1.48
CA TYR A 158 -8.98 -13.23 -2.70
C TYR A 158 -9.93 -12.26 -3.43
N HIS A 159 -10.31 -11.14 -2.80
CA HIS A 159 -10.74 -9.96 -3.53
C HIS A 159 -9.50 -9.23 -4.08
N LEU A 160 -9.24 -9.45 -5.37
CA LEU A 160 -8.12 -9.03 -6.23
C LEU A 160 -7.58 -7.57 -6.13
N PHE A 161 -8.01 -6.74 -5.17
CA PHE A 161 -7.81 -5.29 -5.21
C PHE A 161 -7.48 -4.65 -3.85
N ILE A 162 -7.14 -5.44 -2.83
CA ILE A 162 -7.02 -4.93 -1.46
C ILE A 162 -5.84 -5.54 -0.69
N ASN A 163 -4.77 -4.77 -0.53
CA ASN A 163 -3.66 -5.10 0.38
C ASN A 163 -3.67 -4.19 1.61
N THR A 164 -3.41 -4.74 2.80
CA THR A 164 -3.31 -4.00 4.07
C THR A 164 -1.86 -4.05 4.57
N PHE A 165 -1.31 -2.93 5.04
CA PHE A 165 0.09 -2.82 5.50
C PHE A 165 0.16 -2.41 6.96
N THR A 166 0.86 -3.16 7.80
CA THR A 166 1.11 -2.79 9.20
C THR A 166 2.34 -1.90 9.31
N SER A 167 2.16 -0.65 9.70
CA SER A 167 3.25 0.30 9.95
C SER A 167 2.78 1.46 10.82
N PRO A 168 3.15 1.52 12.11
CA PRO A 168 2.96 2.75 12.87
C PRO A 168 3.89 3.83 12.29
N THR A 169 3.30 4.84 11.67
CA THR A 169 4.02 6.00 11.14
C THR A 169 3.36 7.27 11.68
N VAL A 170 4.13 8.08 12.39
CA VAL A 170 3.71 9.45 12.74
C VAL A 170 3.89 10.32 11.51
N VAL A 171 2.81 10.96 11.08
CA VAL A 171 2.81 11.89 9.97
C VAL A 171 2.66 13.29 10.53
N THR A 172 3.61 14.13 10.16
CA THR A 172 3.63 15.55 10.53
C THR A 172 3.62 16.39 9.26
N ASN A 173 3.55 17.70 9.39
CA ASN A 173 3.71 18.62 8.26
C ASN A 173 5.03 18.52 7.48
N ARG A 174 6.02 17.78 8.01
CA ARG A 174 7.34 17.55 7.43
C ARG A 174 7.50 16.19 6.77
N THR A 175 6.49 15.34 6.94
CA THR A 175 6.51 13.98 6.46
C THR A 175 5.91 13.94 5.06
N ALA A 176 6.57 13.28 4.12
CA ALA A 176 6.05 13.07 2.78
C ALA A 176 5.93 11.57 2.50
N LEU A 177 4.77 11.13 2.02
CA LEU A 177 4.58 9.79 1.49
C LEU A 177 4.74 9.86 -0.03
N VAL A 178 5.75 9.17 -0.55
CA VAL A 178 6.19 9.28 -1.94
C VAL A 178 6.12 7.92 -2.59
N TYR A 179 5.56 7.85 -3.79
CA TYR A 179 5.58 6.63 -4.60
C TYR A 179 5.48 6.96 -6.08
N MET A 180 5.80 5.97 -6.93
CA MET A 180 5.58 6.06 -8.37
C MET A 180 4.22 5.47 -8.70
N GLN A 181 3.39 6.22 -9.41
CA GLN A 181 2.09 5.78 -9.89
C GLN A 181 2.13 5.49 -11.40
N GLU A 182 1.50 4.40 -11.80
CA GLU A 182 1.31 4.01 -13.20
C GLU A 182 0.42 5.01 -13.95
N PRO A 183 0.65 5.23 -15.26
CA PRO A 183 -0.14 6.16 -16.06
C PRO A 183 -1.61 5.75 -16.15
N ASN A 184 -2.50 6.73 -16.35
CA ASN A 184 -3.95 6.53 -16.49
C ASN A 184 -4.54 5.56 -15.45
N SER A 185 -4.08 5.67 -14.22
CA SER A 185 -4.54 4.85 -13.10
C SER A 185 -5.14 5.70 -12.00
N LYS A 186 -5.98 5.05 -11.21
CA LYS A 186 -6.55 5.60 -9.99
C LYS A 186 -6.15 4.72 -8.82
N VAL A 187 -5.48 5.31 -7.85
CA VAL A 187 -5.05 4.64 -6.63
C VAL A 187 -5.85 5.21 -5.47
N THR A 188 -6.63 4.36 -4.80
CA THR A 188 -7.32 4.70 -3.56
C THR A 188 -6.51 4.16 -2.39
N ILE A 189 -6.14 5.05 -1.47
CA ILE A 189 -5.39 4.72 -0.27
C ILE A 189 -6.25 5.04 0.95
N SER A 190 -6.58 4.03 1.75
CA SER A 190 -7.33 4.19 2.98
C SER A 190 -6.42 4.00 4.18
N PHE A 191 -6.44 4.94 5.12
CA PHE A 191 -5.59 4.96 6.31
C PHE A 191 -6.42 4.57 7.53
N TYR A 192 -5.86 3.73 8.39
CA TYR A 192 -6.51 3.22 9.59
C TYR A 192 -5.62 3.44 10.80
N GLN A 193 -6.25 3.77 11.92
CA GLN A 193 -5.63 3.87 13.23
C GLN A 193 -6.17 2.76 14.13
N LYS A 194 -5.32 2.15 14.96
CA LYS A 194 -5.72 1.21 15.99
C LYS A 194 -6.32 1.99 17.15
N ALA A 195 -7.65 2.04 17.16
CA ALA A 195 -8.52 2.46 18.26
C ALA A 195 -7.99 3.64 19.12
N GLU A 196 -8.33 4.86 18.73
CA GLU A 196 -8.45 5.95 19.70
C GLU A 196 -9.60 5.64 20.66
N LEU A 197 -9.40 5.84 21.96
CA LEU A 197 -10.41 5.63 23.00
C LEU A 197 -11.65 6.49 22.68
N GLY A 198 -12.76 5.86 22.26
CA GLY A 198 -14.02 6.54 21.97
C GLY A 198 -14.52 6.49 20.52
N ARG A 199 -13.75 5.93 19.57
CA ARG A 199 -14.30 5.69 18.22
C ARG A 199 -15.12 4.41 18.21
N THR A 200 -16.44 4.53 18.07
CA THR A 200 -17.32 3.38 17.83
C THR A 200 -16.89 2.70 16.53
N GLN A 201 -16.65 1.39 16.62
CA GLN A 201 -16.38 0.52 15.46
C GLN A 201 -17.63 0.33 14.64
#